data_AF-M3FE82-F1
#
_entry.id   AF-M3FE82-F1
#
_cell.length_a   1.000
_cell.length_b   1.000
_cell.length_c   1.000
_cell.angle_alpha   90.00
_cell.angle_beta   90.00
_cell.angle_gamma   90.00
#
_symmetry.space_group_name_H-M   'P 1'
#
loop_
_entity.id
_entity.type
_entity.pdbx_description
1 polymer ?
#
loop_
_entity_poly.entity_id
_entity_poly.type
_entity_poly.pdbx_seq_one_letter_code
_entity_poly.pdbx_strand_id
1 'polypeptide(L)'
;MISGCFIFARTKSLKQIGGFDERFFLYFEDFDLSMRLSRKDYFPKIQIFHKGGNSSKKGFLHIKLFIVSAYRFFMKFGWKII
;
A
#
# COMPACT_ATOMS: atom_id res chain seq x y z
N MET A 1 -5.81 0.41 8.38
CA MET A 1 -4.93 0.14 7.21
C MET A 1 -5.80 -0.39 6.08
N ILE A 2 -5.50 -0.07 4.82
CA ILE A 2 -6.24 -0.59 3.66
C ILE A 2 -5.33 -1.61 2.96
N SER A 3 -5.89 -2.72 2.51
CA SER A 3 -5.16 -3.71 1.71
C SER A 3 -5.15 -3.29 0.24
N GLY A 4 -4.00 -3.37 -0.43
CA GLY A 4 -3.88 -3.17 -1.87
C GLY A 4 -4.68 -4.16 -2.72
N CYS A 5 -5.18 -5.27 -2.15
CA CYS A 5 -5.97 -6.25 -2.90
C CYS A 5 -7.33 -5.71 -3.38
N PHE A 6 -7.87 -4.70 -2.69
CA PHE A 6 -9.10 -4.01 -3.09
C PHE A 6 -9.19 -2.64 -2.42
N ILE A 7 -9.25 -1.58 -3.24
CA ILE A 7 -9.39 -0.20 -2.79
C ILE A 7 -10.62 0.39 -3.45
N PHE A 8 -11.57 0.86 -2.63
CA PHE A 8 -12.72 1.65 -3.07
C PHE A 8 -12.63 3.04 -2.48
N ALA A 9 -12.50 4.06 -3.34
CA ALA A 9 -12.29 5.43 -2.91
C ALA A 9 -12.97 6.43 -3.85
N ARG A 10 -13.37 7.60 -3.32
CA ARG A 10 -13.87 8.70 -4.14
C ARG A 10 -12.76 9.25 -5.05
N THR A 11 -13.07 9.43 -6.33
CA THR A 11 -12.14 10.01 -7.32
C THR A 11 -11.58 11.36 -6.88
N LYS A 12 -12.43 12.23 -6.31
CA LYS A 12 -11.99 13.55 -5.80
C LYS A 12 -10.92 13.41 -4.71
N SER A 13 -11.09 12.47 -3.79
CA SER A 13 -10.14 12.22 -2.71
C SER A 13 -8.81 11.67 -3.23
N LEU A 14 -8.84 10.77 -4.21
CA LEU A 14 -7.61 10.26 -4.84
C LEU A 14 -6.85 11.37 -5.59
N LYS A 15 -7.57 12.18 -6.39
CA LYS A 15 -6.96 13.31 -7.12
C LYS A 15 -6.34 14.34 -6.18
N GLN A 16 -6.98 14.63 -5.05
CA GLN A 16 -6.47 15.60 -4.07
C GLN A 16 -5.12 15.19 -3.49
N ILE A 17 -4.86 13.88 -3.33
CA ILE A 17 -3.59 13.37 -2.79
C ILE A 17 -2.61 12.91 -3.88
N GLY A 18 -2.92 13.14 -5.15
CA GLY A 18 -2.10 12.72 -6.29
C GLY A 18 -2.12 11.23 -6.61
N GLY A 19 -3.09 10.46 -6.12
CA GLY A 19 -3.19 9.02 -6.39
C GLY A 19 -2.10 8.19 -5.69
N PHE A 20 -1.62 7.13 -6.34
CA PHE A 20 -0.48 6.34 -5.86
C PHE A 20 0.83 7.12 -6.04
N ASP A 21 1.77 6.93 -5.12
CA ASP A 21 3.10 7.49 -5.24
C ASP A 21 3.95 6.58 -6.14
N GLU A 22 4.25 7.03 -7.36
CA GLU A 22 4.94 6.25 -8.39
C GLU A 22 6.38 5.84 -8.00
N ARG A 23 6.91 6.39 -6.90
CA ARG A 23 8.16 5.91 -6.31
C ARG A 23 8.00 4.54 -5.66
N PHE A 24 6.81 4.00 -5.47
CA PHE A 24 6.61 2.62 -5.04
C PHE A 24 6.19 1.77 -6.25
N PHE A 25 7.11 0.94 -6.75
CA PHE A 25 6.81 0.01 -7.83
C PHE A 25 6.12 -1.26 -7.31
N LEU A 26 6.63 -1.80 -6.19
CA LEU A 26 6.12 -3.00 -5.55
C LEU A 26 6.30 -2.87 -4.03
N TYR A 27 5.27 -3.26 -3.28
CA TYR A 27 5.17 -3.15 -1.83
C TYR A 27 5.10 -1.70 -1.34
N PHE A 28 4.37 -1.52 -0.23
CA PHE A 28 4.18 -0.26 0.49
C PHE A 28 3.45 0.84 -0.28
N GLU A 29 3.07 0.64 -1.53
CA GLU A 29 2.29 1.60 -2.33
C GLU A 29 0.90 1.83 -1.74
N ASP A 30 0.26 0.77 -1.26
CA ASP A 30 -1.03 0.76 -0.60
C ASP A 30 -0.95 1.28 0.86
N PHE A 31 0.18 1.02 1.53
CA PHE A 31 0.47 1.57 2.86
C PHE A 31 0.60 3.10 2.78
N ASP A 32 1.39 3.58 1.83
CA ASP A 32 1.57 5.01 1.55
C ASP A 32 0.24 5.67 1.17
N LEU A 33 -0.51 5.08 0.23
CA LEU A 33 -1.83 5.57 -0.15
C LEU A 33 -2.76 5.63 1.06
N SER A 34 -2.76 4.58 1.89
CA SER A 34 -3.53 4.56 3.12
C SER A 34 -3.11 5.73 4.00
N MET A 35 -1.84 5.91 4.32
CA MET A 35 -1.37 6.99 5.20
C MET A 35 -1.75 8.40 4.71
N ARG A 36 -1.76 8.63 3.40
CA ARG A 36 -2.15 9.92 2.81
C ARG A 36 -3.65 10.17 2.75
N LEU A 37 -4.48 9.12 2.74
CA LEU A 37 -5.94 9.26 2.79
C LEU A 37 -6.41 9.72 4.18
N SER A 38 -7.15 10.84 4.20
CA SER A 38 -7.63 11.46 5.44
C SER A 38 -8.67 10.63 6.20
N ARG A 39 -9.47 9.83 5.48
CA ARG A 39 -10.53 9.00 6.05
C ARG A 39 -10.43 7.58 5.52
N LYS A 40 -10.58 6.61 6.42
CA LYS A 40 -10.57 5.16 6.15
C LYS A 40 -11.72 4.57 6.94
N ASP A 41 -12.71 4.03 6.26
CA ASP A 41 -13.85 3.38 6.89
C ASP A 41 -13.73 1.87 6.69
N TYR A 42 -14.08 1.11 7.73
CA TYR A 42 -14.24 -0.33 7.64
C TYR A 42 -15.70 -0.67 7.35
N PHE A 43 -15.95 -1.47 6.31
CA PHE A 43 -17.31 -1.81 5.89
C PHE A 43 -17.50 -3.33 5.80
N PRO A 44 -17.94 -4.00 6.89
CA PRO A 44 -17.96 -5.46 6.99
C PRO A 44 -18.94 -6.17 6.04
N LYS A 45 -19.88 -5.43 5.44
CA LYS A 45 -20.83 -5.97 4.45
C LYS A 45 -20.18 -6.27 3.10
N ILE A 46 -18.99 -5.71 2.82
CA ILE A 46 -18.22 -6.01 1.61
C ILE A 46 -17.15 -7.02 1.98
N GLN A 47 -17.17 -8.17 1.33
CA GLN A 47 -16.20 -9.24 1.51
C GLN A 47 -15.52 -9.51 0.18
N ILE A 48 -14.18 -9.54 0.19
CA ILE A 48 -13.35 -9.77 -0.99
C ILE A 48 -12.48 -10.98 -0.73
N PHE A 49 -12.52 -11.94 -1.66
CA PHE A 49 -11.64 -13.10 -1.63
C PHE A 49 -10.37 -12.81 -2.43
N HIS A 50 -9.21 -12.77 -1.76
CA HIS A 50 -7.92 -12.65 -2.42
C HIS A 50 -7.29 -14.04 -2.54
N LYS A 51 -7.30 -14.59 -3.76
CA LYS A 51 -6.56 -15.82 -4.05
C LYS A 51 -5.06 -15.48 -4.06
N GLY A 52 -4.37 -15.84 -2.98
CA GLY A 52 -2.93 -15.63 -2.87
C GLY A 52 -2.19 -16.24 -4.06
N GLY A 53 -1.31 -15.45 -4.67
CA GLY A 53 -0.38 -15.96 -5.67
C GLY A 53 0.86 -16.55 -4.99
N ASN A 54 1.37 -17.69 -5.46
CA ASN A 54 2.68 -18.25 -5.05
C ASN A 54 3.87 -17.44 -5.60
N SER A 55 3.68 -16.13 -5.78
CA SER A 55 4.69 -15.18 -6.23
C SER A 55 5.78 -14.91 -5.19
N SER A 56 5.70 -15.51 -4.00
CA SER A 56 6.71 -15.40 -2.95
C SER A 56 8.04 -16.08 -3.31
N LYS A 57 8.05 -17.00 -4.30
CA LYS A 57 9.27 -17.69 -4.79
C LYS A 57 10.14 -16.84 -5.75
N LYS A 58 10.14 -15.51 -5.61
CA LYS A 58 10.67 -14.58 -6.65
C LYS A 58 12.12 -14.10 -6.49
N GLY A 59 12.90 -14.75 -5.63
CA GLY A 59 14.36 -14.55 -5.56
C GLY A 59 14.81 -13.17 -5.09
N PHE A 60 16.09 -12.88 -5.29
CA PHE A 60 16.78 -11.69 -4.74
C PHE A 60 16.17 -10.35 -5.20
N LEU A 61 15.66 -10.27 -6.43
CA LEU A 61 15.04 -9.05 -6.95
C LEU A 61 13.83 -8.62 -6.11
N HIS A 62 12.99 -9.59 -5.72
CA HIS A 62 11.79 -9.30 -4.92
C HIS A 62 12.16 -8.77 -3.53
N ILE A 63 13.19 -9.34 -2.91
CA ILE A 63 13.73 -8.88 -1.62
C ILE A 63 14.29 -7.46 -1.77
N LYS A 64 15.06 -7.18 -2.83
CA LYS A 64 15.58 -5.84 -3.11
C LYS A 64 14.45 -4.82 -3.29
N LEU A 65 13.42 -5.14 -4.07
CA LEU A 65 12.26 -4.27 -4.26
C LEU A 65 11.54 -4.00 -2.94
N PHE A 66 11.34 -5.03 -2.12
CA PHE A 66 10.76 -4.89 -0.78
C PHE A 66 11.57 -3.94 0.10
N ILE A 67 12.89 -4.12 0.19
CA ILE A 67 13.78 -3.28 1.01
C ILE A 67 13.78 -1.82 0.51
N VAL A 68 13.86 -1.59 -0.80
CA VAL A 68 13.84 -0.23 -1.38
C VAL A 68 12.53 0.48 -1.04
N SER A 69 11.39 -0.19 -1.24
CA SER A 69 10.08 0.37 -0.89
C SER A 69 9.92 0.56 0.62
N ALA A 70 10.37 -0.38 1.45
CA ALA A 70 10.34 -0.24 2.90
C ALA A 70 11.14 0.99 3.34
N TYR A 71 12.38 1.14 2.86
CA TYR A 71 13.22 2.29 3.16
C TYR A 71 12.53 3.60 2.77
N ARG A 72 11.96 3.68 1.55
CA ARG A 72 11.19 4.86 1.10
C ARG A 72 10.02 5.18 2.03
N PHE A 73 9.26 4.16 2.44
CA PHE A 73 8.12 4.33 3.33
C PHE A 73 8.53 4.84 4.72
N PHE A 74 9.51 4.20 5.35
CA PHE A 74 9.95 4.57 6.70
C PHE A 74 10.69 5.90 6.73
N MET A 75 11.41 6.28 5.67
CA MET A 75 11.96 7.64 5.54
C MET A 75 10.87 8.70 5.39
N LYS A 76 9.72 8.36 4.77
CA LYS A 76 8.60 9.28 4.56
C LYS A 76 7.72 9.48 5.80
N PHE A 77 7.49 8.43 6.58
CA PHE A 77 6.54 8.46 7.72
C PHE A 77 7.21 8.27 9.10
N GLY A 78 8.52 8.05 9.13
CA GLY A 78 9.29 7.78 10.34
C GLY A 78 9.26 6.30 10.77
N TRP A 79 10.18 5.93 11.64
CA TRP A 79 10.26 4.62 12.27
C TRP A 79 9.49 4.67 13.60
N LYS A 80 8.36 3.98 13.68
CA LYS A 80 7.62 3.81 14.94
C LYS A 80 7.94 2.42 15.49
N ILE A 81 8.75 2.37 16.55
CA ILE A 81 9.20 1.13 17.22
C ILE A 81 8.51 1.02 18.60
N ILE A 82 7.25 1.44 18.69
CA ILE A 82 6.43 1.42 19.91
C ILE A 82 5.07 0.86 19.56
#